data_AF-L8FSL2-F1
#
_entry.id   AF-L8FSL2-F1
#
_cell.length_a   1.000
_cell.length_b   1.000
_cell.length_c   1.000
_cell.angle_alpha   90.00
_cell.angle_beta   90.00
_cell.angle_gamma   90.00
#
_symmetry.space_group_name_H-M   'P 1'
#
loop_
_entity.id
_entity.type
_entity.pdbx_description
1 polymer ?
#
loop_
_entity_poly.entity_id
_entity_poly.type
_entity_poly.pdbx_seq_one_letter_code
_entity_poly.pdbx_strand_id
1 'polypeptide(L)'
;MLAKVSELVDDLDCYEQVEVFGDIWIRQLEKSLPKEYGRDLILWILISFVFRQSGLFKSATRTAILHSTGPFMTLELPIRPTIAERINRQRLELLERLTTNIHGVVDGLCVGDRCSFECDSMTLGALLKQIRPLGLWPPPSEPYTEFSFVGIACTVRSLRSPQSETNLHLIKAAEDSWARRSSSYSKKMSNKGRKAMPSVSWDTEIEAKCPEADWEHECNLKRLLVPDIDRLEHSVNGLGLGDIPSSGIFLDR
;
A
#
# COMPACT_ATOMS: atom_id res chain seq x y z
N MET A 1 -34.05 -5.07 -9.55
CA MET A 1 -35.17 -6.05 -9.67
C MET A 1 -34.66 -7.47 -9.44
N LEU A 2 -33.59 -7.92 -10.11
CA LEU A 2 -33.04 -9.27 -9.95
C LEU A 2 -32.62 -9.62 -8.51
N ALA A 3 -32.11 -8.67 -7.73
CA ALA A 3 -31.79 -8.92 -6.32
C ALA A 3 -33.02 -9.31 -5.47
N LYS A 4 -34.20 -8.75 -5.74
CA LYS A 4 -35.45 -9.16 -5.06
C LYS A 4 -35.88 -10.55 -5.47
N VAL A 5 -35.66 -10.93 -6.72
CA VAL A 5 -35.88 -12.31 -7.17
C VAL A 5 -34.89 -13.24 -6.48
N SER A 6 -33.63 -12.81 -6.30
CA SER A 6 -32.60 -13.61 -5.61
C SER A 6 -32.97 -13.85 -4.15
N GLU A 7 -33.49 -12.83 -3.46
CA GLU A 7 -34.03 -12.94 -2.10
C GLU A 7 -35.13 -14.00 -2.03
N LEU A 8 -36.14 -13.94 -2.91
CA LEU A 8 -37.21 -14.94 -2.97
C LEU A 8 -36.70 -16.35 -3.29
N VAL A 9 -35.70 -16.47 -4.16
CA VAL A 9 -35.13 -17.76 -4.57
C VAL A 9 -34.35 -18.39 -3.42
N ASP A 10 -33.62 -17.59 -2.64
CA ASP A 10 -32.94 -18.03 -1.43
C ASP A 10 -33.95 -18.43 -0.34
N ASP A 11 -34.99 -17.61 -0.12
CA ASP A 11 -36.03 -17.86 0.89
C ASP A 11 -36.88 -19.11 0.60
N LEU A 12 -37.20 -19.36 -0.67
CA LEU A 12 -38.03 -20.49 -1.11
C LEU A 12 -37.22 -21.74 -1.51
N ASP A 13 -35.89 -21.67 -1.47
CA ASP A 13 -34.95 -22.70 -1.91
C ASP A 13 -35.33 -23.28 -3.29
N CYS A 14 -35.61 -22.40 -4.26
CA CYS A 14 -36.19 -22.76 -5.56
C CYS A 14 -35.29 -22.41 -6.76
N TYR A 15 -33.97 -22.49 -6.56
CA TYR A 15 -32.98 -22.20 -7.59
C TYR A 15 -33.21 -23.02 -8.87
N GLU A 16 -33.47 -24.34 -8.76
CA GLU A 16 -33.60 -25.20 -9.94
C GLU A 16 -34.76 -24.77 -10.86
N GLN A 17 -35.82 -24.20 -10.31
CA GLN A 17 -36.99 -23.76 -11.07
C GLN A 17 -36.74 -22.46 -11.85
N VAL A 18 -35.77 -21.66 -11.42
CA VAL A 18 -35.47 -20.35 -12.01
C VAL A 18 -34.13 -20.29 -12.73
N GLU A 19 -33.31 -21.34 -12.65
CA GLU A 19 -31.93 -21.38 -13.15
C GLU A 19 -31.79 -20.83 -14.58
N VAL A 20 -32.60 -21.35 -15.52
CA VAL A 20 -32.55 -20.94 -16.94
C VAL A 20 -32.86 -19.46 -17.11
N PHE A 21 -33.85 -18.94 -16.39
CA PHE A 21 -34.22 -17.52 -16.48
C PHE A 21 -33.19 -16.63 -15.79
N GLY A 22 -32.66 -17.08 -14.64
CA GLY A 22 -31.59 -16.42 -13.91
C GLY A 22 -30.37 -16.20 -14.79
N ASP A 23 -29.91 -17.24 -15.47
CA ASP A 23 -28.78 -17.17 -16.40
C ASP A 23 -29.00 -16.15 -17.52
N ILE A 24 -30.21 -16.12 -18.11
CA ILE A 24 -30.54 -15.17 -19.18
C ILE A 24 -30.49 -13.73 -18.64
N TRP A 25 -31.10 -13.46 -17.49
CA TRP A 25 -31.13 -12.13 -16.90
C TRP A 25 -29.73 -11.66 -16.48
N ILE A 26 -28.93 -12.56 -15.92
CA ILE A 26 -27.56 -12.26 -15.48
C ILE A 26 -26.69 -11.91 -16.68
N ARG A 27 -26.73 -12.69 -17.77
CA ARG A 27 -25.96 -12.40 -19.00
C ARG A 27 -26.29 -11.04 -19.60
N GLN A 28 -27.54 -10.59 -19.51
CA GLN A 28 -27.94 -9.27 -19.99
C GLN A 28 -27.38 -8.13 -19.10
N LEU A 29 -27.14 -8.42 -17.82
CA LEU A 29 -26.72 -7.44 -16.82
C LEU A 29 -25.22 -7.51 -16.49
N GLU A 30 -24.50 -8.56 -16.88
CA GLU A 30 -23.09 -8.81 -16.51
C GLU A 30 -22.16 -7.61 -16.77
N LYS A 31 -22.38 -6.88 -17.86
CA LYS A 31 -21.60 -5.66 -18.21
C LYS A 31 -21.73 -4.53 -17.18
N SER A 32 -22.68 -4.63 -16.25
CA SER A 32 -22.93 -3.65 -15.19
C SER A 32 -22.34 -4.06 -13.83
N LEU A 33 -21.47 -5.07 -13.78
CA LEU A 33 -20.80 -5.44 -12.52
C LEU A 33 -20.00 -4.24 -11.96
N PRO A 34 -20.30 -3.78 -10.72
CA PRO A 34 -19.64 -2.62 -10.13
C PRO A 34 -18.14 -2.87 -9.89
N LYS A 35 -17.34 -1.84 -10.16
CA LYS A 35 -15.90 -1.81 -9.91
C LYS A 35 -15.53 -1.19 -8.57
N GLU A 36 -16.52 -0.68 -7.84
CA GLU A 36 -16.36 0.00 -6.56
C GLU A 36 -17.29 -0.65 -5.54
N TYR A 37 -16.93 -0.51 -4.26
CA TYR A 37 -17.78 -0.97 -3.17
C TYR A 37 -18.99 -0.03 -3.00
N GLY A 38 -20.17 -0.61 -2.92
CA GLY A 38 -21.42 0.11 -2.76
C GLY A 38 -22.61 -0.84 -2.78
N ARG A 39 -23.82 -0.26 -2.70
CA ARG A 39 -25.08 -1.03 -2.67
C ARG A 39 -25.17 -2.02 -3.82
N ASP A 40 -24.90 -1.59 -5.05
CA ASP A 40 -25.04 -2.44 -6.23
C ASP A 40 -24.09 -3.64 -6.19
N LEU A 41 -22.87 -3.47 -5.65
CA LEU A 41 -21.93 -4.57 -5.51
C LEU A 41 -22.45 -5.62 -4.53
N ILE A 42 -23.04 -5.18 -3.41
CA ILE A 42 -23.64 -6.06 -2.41
C ILE A 42 -24.81 -6.85 -3.02
N LEU A 43 -25.63 -6.20 -3.85
CA LEU A 43 -26.69 -6.88 -4.61
C LEU A 43 -26.10 -7.92 -5.57
N TRP A 44 -25.00 -7.61 -6.26
CA TRP A 44 -24.33 -8.56 -7.16
C TRP A 44 -23.71 -9.74 -6.42
N ILE A 45 -23.20 -9.56 -5.20
CA ILE A 45 -22.74 -10.66 -4.35
C ILE A 45 -23.90 -11.61 -4.04
N LEU A 46 -25.08 -11.09 -3.65
CA LEU A 46 -26.26 -11.91 -3.44
C LEU A 46 -26.70 -12.64 -4.71
N ILE A 47 -26.88 -11.91 -5.81
CA ILE A 47 -27.33 -12.47 -7.11
C ILE A 47 -26.39 -13.60 -7.54
N SER A 48 -25.08 -13.34 -7.55
CA SER A 48 -24.10 -14.33 -8.01
C SER A 48 -23.97 -15.52 -7.08
N PHE A 49 -24.23 -15.35 -5.78
CA PHE A 49 -24.27 -16.44 -4.82
C PHE A 49 -25.49 -17.35 -5.05
N VAL A 50 -26.70 -16.76 -5.06
CA VAL A 50 -27.98 -17.48 -5.20
C VAL A 50 -28.05 -18.22 -6.54
N PHE A 51 -27.65 -17.56 -7.62
CA PHE A 51 -27.66 -18.15 -8.97
C PHE A 51 -26.38 -18.94 -9.31
N ARG A 52 -25.56 -19.28 -8.30
CA ARG A 52 -24.36 -20.13 -8.44
C ARG A 52 -23.36 -19.66 -9.52
N GLN A 53 -23.26 -18.35 -9.74
CA GLN A 53 -22.36 -17.74 -10.72
C GLN A 53 -20.95 -17.55 -10.13
N SER A 54 -20.15 -18.62 -10.14
CA SER A 54 -18.82 -18.65 -9.51
C SER A 54 -17.90 -17.49 -9.92
N GLY A 55 -17.83 -17.18 -11.23
CA GLY A 55 -16.97 -16.10 -11.75
C GLY A 55 -17.39 -14.72 -11.24
N LEU A 56 -18.69 -14.43 -11.27
CA LEU A 56 -19.24 -13.15 -10.81
C LEU A 56 -19.12 -13.01 -9.29
N PHE A 57 -19.38 -14.09 -8.54
CA PHE A 57 -19.27 -14.09 -7.08
C PHE A 57 -17.82 -13.83 -6.65
N LYS A 58 -16.87 -14.54 -7.29
CA LYS A 58 -15.44 -14.34 -7.07
C LYS A 58 -15.02 -12.91 -7.38
N SER A 59 -15.44 -12.36 -8.51
CA SER A 59 -15.11 -10.97 -8.89
C SER A 59 -15.74 -9.94 -7.95
N ALA A 60 -17.01 -10.08 -7.61
CA ALA A 60 -17.73 -9.13 -6.77
C ALA A 60 -17.18 -9.10 -5.34
N THR A 61 -16.91 -10.27 -4.76
CA THR A 61 -16.29 -10.38 -3.44
C THR A 61 -14.85 -9.89 -3.43
N ARG A 62 -14.07 -10.12 -4.50
CA ARG A 62 -12.74 -9.50 -4.67
C ARG A 62 -12.82 -7.98 -4.63
N THR A 63 -13.76 -7.37 -5.35
CA THR A 63 -13.98 -5.92 -5.32
C THR A 63 -14.34 -5.45 -3.91
N ALA A 64 -15.20 -6.18 -3.19
CA ALA A 64 -15.58 -5.82 -1.83
C ALA A 64 -14.39 -5.84 -0.86
N ILE A 65 -13.52 -6.85 -0.94
CA ILE A 65 -12.30 -6.96 -0.13
C ILE A 65 -11.36 -5.77 -0.39
N LEU A 66 -11.18 -5.38 -1.65
CA LEU A 66 -10.22 -4.36 -2.06
C LEU A 66 -10.70 -2.92 -1.83
N HIS A 67 -12.00 -2.67 -2.01
CA HIS A 67 -12.56 -1.32 -2.05
C HIS A 67 -13.32 -0.92 -0.77
N SER A 68 -13.73 -1.87 0.08
CA SER A 68 -14.48 -1.51 1.29
C SER A 68 -13.63 -0.70 2.27
N THR A 69 -14.20 0.39 2.77
CA THR A 69 -13.60 1.28 3.78
C THR A 69 -13.97 0.91 5.21
N GLY A 70 -14.76 -0.13 5.40
CA GLY A 70 -15.17 -0.60 6.72
C GLY A 70 -15.70 -2.03 6.71
N PRO A 71 -16.36 -2.46 7.79
CA PRO A 71 -17.03 -3.76 7.83
C PRO A 71 -18.06 -3.90 6.70
N PHE A 72 -18.05 -5.06 6.05
CA PHE A 72 -19.01 -5.44 5.03
C PHE A 72 -20.43 -5.39 5.60
N MET A 73 -21.32 -4.69 4.91
CA MET A 73 -22.71 -4.53 5.29
C MET A 73 -23.57 -5.42 4.39
N THR A 74 -24.42 -6.25 4.99
CA THR A 74 -25.35 -7.12 4.24
C THR A 74 -26.58 -6.38 3.75
N LEU A 75 -26.84 -5.15 4.22
CA LEU A 75 -28.02 -4.34 3.88
C LEU A 75 -29.35 -5.07 4.13
N GLU A 76 -29.41 -5.90 5.18
CA GLU A 76 -30.57 -6.74 5.53
C GLU A 76 -30.96 -7.77 4.46
N LEU A 77 -30.09 -7.99 3.46
CA LEU A 77 -30.27 -9.04 2.47
C LEU A 77 -29.90 -10.41 3.05
N PRO A 78 -30.44 -11.52 2.48
CA PRO A 78 -30.12 -12.89 2.90
C PRO A 78 -28.72 -13.33 2.44
N ILE A 79 -27.71 -12.53 2.75
CA ILE A 79 -26.30 -12.86 2.54
C ILE A 79 -25.84 -13.66 3.76
N ARG A 80 -25.36 -14.88 3.52
CA ARG A 80 -24.88 -15.75 4.59
C ARG A 80 -23.82 -15.03 5.45
N PRO A 81 -23.90 -15.12 6.79
CA PRO A 81 -22.93 -14.50 7.69
C PRO A 81 -21.47 -14.87 7.36
N THR A 82 -21.25 -16.12 6.92
CA THR A 82 -19.93 -16.63 6.52
C THR A 82 -19.32 -15.88 5.34
N ILE A 83 -20.13 -15.33 4.43
CA ILE A 83 -19.65 -14.52 3.30
C ILE A 83 -19.15 -13.18 3.83
N ALA A 84 -19.96 -12.49 4.64
CA ALA A 84 -19.61 -11.20 5.24
C ALA A 84 -18.35 -11.31 6.11
N GLU A 85 -18.27 -12.35 6.95
CA GLU A 85 -17.12 -12.63 7.81
C GLU A 85 -15.84 -12.86 7.00
N ARG A 86 -15.91 -13.68 5.93
CA ARG A 86 -14.73 -13.96 5.09
C ARG A 86 -14.27 -12.75 4.29
N ILE A 87 -15.20 -11.92 3.80
CA ILE A 87 -14.85 -10.63 3.16
C ILE A 87 -14.11 -9.74 4.16
N ASN A 88 -14.66 -9.59 5.38
CA ASN A 88 -14.07 -8.76 6.41
C ASN A 88 -12.69 -9.26 6.85
N ARG A 89 -12.56 -10.56 7.09
CA ARG A 89 -11.29 -11.17 7.47
C ARG A 89 -10.21 -10.95 6.40
N GLN A 90 -10.51 -11.22 5.13
CA GLN A 90 -9.54 -10.98 4.05
C GLN A 90 -9.21 -9.50 3.88
N ARG A 91 -10.17 -8.60 4.08
CA ARG A 91 -9.92 -7.15 4.08
C ARG A 91 -8.94 -6.76 5.18
N LEU A 92 -9.16 -7.23 6.41
CA LEU A 92 -8.32 -6.89 7.57
C LEU A 92 -6.90 -7.45 7.41
N GLU A 93 -6.76 -8.73 7.05
CA GLU A 93 -5.47 -9.37 6.77
C GLU A 93 -4.69 -8.61 5.67
N LEU A 94 -5.39 -8.14 4.63
CA LEU A 94 -4.78 -7.40 3.54
C LEU A 94 -4.30 -6.00 3.97
N LEU A 95 -5.11 -5.27 4.75
CA LEU A 95 -4.77 -3.95 5.26
C LEU A 95 -3.64 -4.00 6.29
N GLU A 96 -3.63 -5.03 7.13
CA GLU A 96 -2.53 -5.28 8.06
C GLU A 96 -1.22 -5.48 7.31
N ARG A 97 -1.18 -6.42 6.36
CA ARG A 97 0.03 -6.69 5.54
C ARG A 97 0.51 -5.45 4.77
N LEU A 98 -0.42 -4.69 4.21
CA LEU A 98 -0.11 -3.44 3.51
C LEU A 98 0.55 -2.42 4.44
N THR A 99 -0.05 -2.24 5.63
CA THR A 99 0.44 -1.32 6.66
C THR A 99 1.83 -1.77 7.15
N THR A 100 2.01 -3.05 7.45
CA THR A 100 3.30 -3.63 7.83
C THR A 100 4.38 -3.36 6.77
N ASN A 101 4.07 -3.51 5.48
CA ASN A 101 5.03 -3.24 4.41
C ASN A 101 5.45 -1.76 4.37
N ILE A 102 4.49 -0.84 4.51
CA ILE A 102 4.78 0.60 4.54
C ILE A 102 5.68 0.95 5.74
N HIS A 103 5.37 0.41 6.92
CA HIS A 103 6.15 0.68 8.12
C HIS A 103 7.52 0.00 8.10
N GLY A 104 7.66 -1.19 7.50
CA GLY A 104 8.97 -1.83 7.30
C GLY A 104 9.90 -0.99 6.41
N VAL A 105 9.37 -0.25 5.44
CA VAL A 105 10.15 0.73 4.68
C VAL A 105 10.56 1.92 5.55
N VAL A 106 9.65 2.43 6.39
CA VAL A 106 9.98 3.51 7.36
C VAL A 106 11.11 3.06 8.29
N ASP A 107 11.02 1.86 8.86
CA ASP A 107 12.01 1.34 9.80
C ASP A 107 13.38 1.14 9.15
N GLY A 108 13.43 0.56 7.94
CA GLY A 108 14.69 0.43 7.20
C GLY A 108 15.35 1.78 6.89
N LEU A 109 14.55 2.79 6.52
CA LEU A 109 15.06 4.14 6.30
C LEU A 109 15.53 4.82 7.61
N CYS A 110 14.96 4.47 8.76
CA CYS A 110 15.44 4.95 10.06
C CYS A 110 16.77 4.31 10.48
N VAL A 111 16.99 3.04 10.14
CA VAL A 111 18.25 2.33 10.40
C VAL A 111 19.38 2.86 9.51
N GLY A 112 19.06 3.30 8.28
CA GLY A 112 20.04 3.85 7.34
C GLY A 112 20.83 2.76 6.61
N ASP A 113 20.21 1.62 6.33
CA ASP A 113 20.84 0.46 5.69
C ASP A 113 20.65 0.42 4.16
N ARG A 114 19.93 1.39 3.59
CA ARG A 114 19.54 1.38 2.17
C ARG A 114 20.46 2.24 1.31
N CYS A 115 20.90 3.39 1.84
CA CYS A 115 21.71 4.36 1.10
C CYS A 115 22.61 5.19 2.03
N SER A 116 23.06 6.36 1.55
CA SER A 116 23.71 7.37 2.39
C SER A 116 22.74 7.89 3.45
N PHE A 117 23.30 8.35 4.57
CA PHE A 117 22.55 8.98 5.65
C PHE A 117 21.66 10.12 5.13
N GLU A 118 22.18 10.95 4.23
CA GLU A 118 21.45 12.07 3.63
C GLU A 118 20.28 11.58 2.77
N CYS A 119 20.52 10.57 1.92
CA CYS A 119 19.47 10.00 1.08
C CYS A 119 18.35 9.37 1.92
N ASP A 120 18.69 8.52 2.88
CA ASP A 120 17.72 7.83 3.71
C ASP A 120 16.92 8.83 4.55
N SER A 121 17.59 9.87 5.08
CA SER A 121 16.93 10.98 5.79
C SER A 121 15.95 11.75 4.90
N MET A 122 16.34 12.08 3.66
CA MET A 122 15.47 12.77 2.70
C MET A 122 14.29 11.91 2.28
N THR A 123 14.53 10.63 2.01
CA THR A 123 13.51 9.66 1.59
C THR A 123 12.52 9.40 2.70
N LEU A 124 12.99 9.21 3.93
CA LEU A 124 12.18 9.09 5.14
C LEU A 124 11.31 10.34 5.34
N GLY A 125 11.91 11.52 5.26
CA GLY A 125 11.20 12.79 5.39
C GLY A 125 10.13 12.96 4.32
N ALA A 126 10.42 12.60 3.07
CA ALA A 126 9.46 12.63 1.96
C ALA A 126 8.31 11.64 2.15
N LEU A 127 8.59 10.42 2.61
CA LEU A 127 7.59 9.42 2.90
C LEU A 127 6.66 9.89 4.03
N LEU A 128 7.22 10.24 5.20
CA LEU A 128 6.46 10.67 6.37
C LEU A 128 5.60 11.91 6.09
N LYS A 129 6.12 12.89 5.33
CA LYS A 129 5.34 14.08 4.93
C LYS A 129 4.10 13.73 4.10
N GLN A 130 4.13 12.63 3.35
CA GLN A 130 3.03 12.24 2.46
C GLN A 130 2.06 11.26 3.13
N ILE A 131 2.53 10.36 4.00
CA ILE A 131 1.67 9.34 4.63
C ILE A 131 0.97 9.85 5.91
N ARG A 132 1.57 10.80 6.64
CA ARG A 132 0.95 11.41 7.85
C ARG A 132 -0.40 12.09 7.60
N PRO A 133 -0.55 13.01 6.62
CA PRO A 133 -1.84 13.66 6.39
C PRO A 133 -2.94 12.69 5.96
N LEU A 134 -2.58 11.46 5.56
CA LEU A 134 -3.49 10.41 5.13
C LEU A 134 -3.84 9.43 6.27
N GLY A 135 -3.36 9.67 7.49
CA GLY A 135 -3.64 8.81 8.65
C GLY A 135 -2.91 7.46 8.63
N LEU A 136 -1.91 7.29 7.76
CA LEU A 136 -1.07 6.09 7.69
C LEU A 136 0.15 6.17 8.61
N TRP A 137 0.31 7.27 9.34
CA TRP A 137 1.32 7.42 10.38
C TRP A 137 0.77 8.26 11.56
N PRO A 138 0.75 7.75 12.81
CA PRO A 138 1.17 6.40 13.24
C PRO A 138 0.37 5.28 12.56
N PRO A 139 0.82 4.01 12.63
CA PRO A 139 0.11 2.90 11.99
C PRO A 139 -1.37 2.88 12.37
N PRO A 140 -2.30 2.83 11.39
CA PRO A 140 -3.71 2.61 11.71
C PRO A 140 -3.88 1.22 12.31
N SER A 141 -4.84 1.08 13.22
CA SER A 141 -5.20 -0.19 13.85
C SER A 141 -6.53 -0.71 13.32
N GLU A 142 -6.79 -2.00 13.56
CA GLU A 142 -8.10 -2.59 13.36
C GLU A 142 -9.20 -1.72 14.03
N PRO A 143 -10.35 -1.49 13.37
CA PRO A 143 -10.86 -2.11 12.14
C PRO A 143 -10.46 -1.42 10.82
N TYR A 144 -9.45 -0.54 10.84
CA TYR A 144 -9.01 0.26 9.69
C TYR A 144 -10.17 1.03 9.04
N THR A 145 -11.02 1.66 9.85
CA THR A 145 -12.15 2.47 9.36
C THR A 145 -11.64 3.59 8.45
N GLU A 146 -12.39 3.89 7.39
CA GLU A 146 -12.05 4.86 6.33
C GLU A 146 -10.89 4.44 5.41
N PHE A 147 -10.28 3.27 5.63
CA PHE A 147 -9.22 2.76 4.77
C PHE A 147 -9.72 1.62 3.87
N SER A 148 -9.42 1.73 2.58
CA SER A 148 -9.50 0.63 1.62
C SER A 148 -8.12 0.34 1.07
N PHE A 149 -7.88 -0.92 0.67
CA PHE A 149 -6.61 -1.30 0.07
C PHE A 149 -6.33 -0.45 -1.18
N VAL A 150 -7.32 -0.28 -2.06
CA VAL A 150 -7.18 0.50 -3.29
C VAL A 150 -6.89 1.98 -3.00
N GLY A 151 -7.53 2.56 -1.98
CA GLY A 151 -7.24 3.95 -1.58
C GLY A 151 -5.79 4.16 -1.15
N ILE A 152 -5.26 3.24 -0.34
CA ILE A 152 -3.86 3.28 0.10
C ILE A 152 -2.91 2.97 -1.07
N ALA A 153 -3.22 1.97 -1.90
CA ALA A 153 -2.40 1.60 -3.04
C ALA A 153 -2.29 2.75 -4.06
N CYS A 154 -3.41 3.42 -4.38
CA CYS A 154 -3.43 4.61 -5.22
C CYS A 154 -2.59 5.75 -4.61
N THR A 155 -2.73 5.98 -3.31
CA THR A 155 -1.88 6.91 -2.57
C THR A 155 -0.40 6.59 -2.77
N VAL A 156 0.01 5.35 -2.53
CA VAL A 156 1.40 4.95 -2.62
C VAL A 156 1.95 5.09 -4.04
N ARG A 157 1.16 4.72 -5.05
CA ARG A 157 1.52 4.90 -6.47
C ARG A 157 1.66 6.37 -6.86
N SER A 158 1.00 7.28 -6.13
CA SER A 158 1.09 8.73 -6.33
C SER A 158 2.23 9.42 -5.57
N LEU A 159 2.97 8.71 -4.70
CA LEU A 159 4.04 9.29 -3.89
C LEU A 159 5.13 9.92 -4.75
N ARG A 160 5.59 11.10 -4.31
CA ARG A 160 6.74 11.80 -4.88
C ARG A 160 8.01 11.36 -4.17
N SER A 161 9.01 10.94 -4.94
CA SER A 161 10.35 10.68 -4.41
C SER A 161 11.15 11.97 -4.36
N PRO A 162 12.05 12.15 -3.38
CA PRO A 162 12.97 13.28 -3.39
C PRO A 162 13.86 13.17 -4.64
N GLN A 163 14.02 14.28 -5.34
CA GLN A 163 15.04 14.42 -6.37
C GLN A 163 16.29 14.90 -5.64
N SER A 164 17.12 13.97 -5.18
CA SER A 164 18.48 14.36 -4.80
C SER A 164 19.22 14.66 -6.08
N GLU A 165 19.30 15.95 -6.45
CA GLU A 165 20.47 16.39 -7.20
C GLU A 165 21.64 16.13 -6.25
N THR A 166 22.33 15.01 -6.45
CA THR A 166 23.58 14.74 -5.75
C THR A 166 24.45 15.93 -6.08
N ASN A 167 24.66 16.81 -5.10
CA ASN A 167 25.53 17.99 -5.20
C ASN A 167 27.00 17.58 -5.30
N LEU A 168 27.31 16.47 -5.98
CA LEU A 168 28.65 16.02 -6.29
C LEU A 168 29.41 17.11 -7.06
N HIS A 169 28.71 17.90 -7.88
CA HIS A 169 29.28 19.08 -8.55
C HIS A 169 29.61 20.24 -7.60
N LEU A 170 28.78 20.50 -6.58
CA LEU A 170 29.06 21.59 -5.61
C LEU A 170 30.14 21.18 -4.60
N ILE A 171 30.20 19.91 -4.21
CA ILE A 171 31.25 19.37 -3.33
C ILE A 171 32.60 19.43 -4.04
N LYS A 172 32.71 18.97 -5.30
CA LYS A 172 33.94 19.11 -6.10
C LYS A 172 34.37 20.57 -6.29
N ALA A 173 33.41 21.47 -6.54
CA ALA A 173 33.70 22.91 -6.67
C ALA A 173 34.16 23.55 -5.33
N ALA A 174 33.66 23.06 -4.20
CA ALA A 174 34.06 23.49 -2.86
C ALA A 174 35.46 22.94 -2.48
N GLU A 175 35.76 21.69 -2.82
CA GLU A 175 37.08 21.06 -2.64
C GLU A 175 38.16 21.77 -3.48
N ASP A 176 37.88 22.05 -4.75
CA ASP A 176 38.77 22.82 -5.63
C ASP A 176 39.01 24.26 -5.14
N SER A 177 38.01 24.83 -4.44
CA SER A 177 38.09 26.16 -3.84
C SER A 177 38.88 26.14 -2.52
N TRP A 178 38.75 25.09 -1.72
CA TRP A 178 39.53 24.90 -0.49
C TRP A 178 41.00 24.58 -0.79
N ALA A 179 41.31 23.73 -1.77
CA ALA A 179 42.66 23.43 -2.22
C ALA A 179 43.41 24.69 -2.75
N ARG A 180 42.70 25.59 -3.45
CA ARG A 180 43.25 26.88 -3.88
C ARG A 180 43.48 27.84 -2.71
N ARG A 181 42.62 27.82 -1.68
CA ARG A 181 42.69 28.74 -0.54
C ARG A 181 43.76 28.34 0.48
N SER A 182 43.99 27.04 0.70
CA SER A 182 45.05 26.50 1.56
C SER A 182 46.45 26.74 0.97
N SER A 183 46.63 26.58 -0.35
CA SER A 183 47.86 26.95 -1.07
C SER A 183 48.22 28.45 -0.91
N SER A 184 47.20 29.31 -0.87
CA SER A 184 47.38 30.75 -0.74
C SER A 184 47.65 31.22 0.70
N TYR A 185 47.27 30.41 1.72
CA TYR A 185 47.52 30.71 3.13
C TYR A 185 48.95 30.32 3.55
N SER A 186 49.48 29.19 3.06
CA SER A 186 50.86 28.75 3.31
C SER A 186 51.92 29.72 2.75
N LYS A 187 51.64 30.43 1.66
CA LYS A 187 52.57 31.43 1.10
C LYS A 187 52.65 32.73 1.91
N LYS A 188 51.74 32.99 2.86
CA LYS A 188 51.70 34.24 3.63
C LYS A 188 52.31 34.18 5.04
N MET A 189 52.74 33.01 5.53
CA MET A 189 53.30 32.86 6.89
C MET A 189 54.84 32.79 6.97
N SER A 190 55.59 33.21 5.95
CA SER A 190 57.06 33.23 5.99
C SER A 190 57.68 34.55 6.48
N ASN A 191 56.94 35.45 7.14
CA ASN A 191 57.61 36.62 7.74
C ASN A 191 56.85 37.28 8.91
N LYS A 192 57.12 36.80 10.13
CA LYS A 192 57.37 37.60 11.35
C LYS A 192 57.13 36.72 12.59
N GLY A 193 58.18 36.54 13.38
CA GLY A 193 58.11 35.82 14.64
C GLY A 193 57.13 36.46 15.63
N ARG A 194 56.36 35.61 16.31
CA ARG A 194 56.06 35.66 17.76
C ARG A 194 55.20 34.45 18.16
N LYS A 195 55.65 33.81 19.25
CA LYS A 195 55.03 32.88 20.21
C LYS A 195 53.77 32.08 19.77
N ALA A 196 53.92 30.76 19.77
CA ALA A 196 52.88 29.78 19.50
C ALA A 196 51.77 29.77 20.58
N MET A 197 50.51 29.81 20.15
CA MET A 197 49.37 29.32 20.93
C MET A 197 49.20 27.81 20.70
N PRO A 198 48.60 27.06 21.65
CA PRO A 198 48.29 25.65 21.42
C PRO A 198 47.22 25.55 20.34
N SER A 199 47.59 24.98 19.19
CA SER A 199 46.62 24.60 18.18
C SER A 199 45.82 23.41 18.71
N VAL A 200 44.53 23.62 18.95
CA VAL A 200 43.60 22.50 19.11
C VAL A 200 43.53 21.82 17.74
N SER A 201 44.16 20.65 17.67
CA SER A 201 44.18 19.76 16.52
C SER A 201 42.78 19.19 16.32
N TRP A 202 42.04 19.73 15.37
CA TRP A 202 40.82 19.09 14.86
C TRP A 202 41.14 18.03 13.79
N ASP A 203 42.42 17.73 13.56
CA ASP A 203 42.89 16.74 12.59
C ASP A 203 42.86 15.32 13.16
N THR A 204 41.70 14.89 13.65
CA THR A 204 41.33 13.48 13.46
C THR A 204 40.40 13.46 12.27
N GLU A 205 41.01 13.65 11.10
CA GLU A 205 40.46 13.23 9.82
C GLU A 205 40.07 11.76 9.94
N ILE A 206 38.79 11.51 10.20
CA ILE A 206 38.17 10.34 9.59
C ILE A 206 38.07 10.75 8.11
N GLU A 207 39.15 10.54 7.35
CA GLU A 207 39.07 10.35 5.91
C GLU A 207 38.22 9.10 5.68
N ALA A 208 36.90 9.26 5.83
CA ALA A 208 35.95 8.37 5.19
C ALA A 208 36.07 8.65 3.71
N LYS A 209 37.09 8.03 3.11
CA LYS A 209 37.27 7.96 1.67
C LYS A 209 36.02 7.29 1.14
N CYS A 210 35.06 8.10 0.68
CA CYS A 210 33.90 7.59 -0.03
C CYS A 210 34.48 6.82 -1.21
N PRO A 211 34.20 5.51 -1.36
CA PRO A 211 34.55 4.81 -2.57
C PRO A 211 33.92 5.59 -3.72
N GLU A 212 34.74 6.12 -4.62
CA GLU A 212 34.27 6.56 -5.94
C GLU A 212 33.63 5.34 -6.58
N ALA A 213 32.34 5.24 -6.39
CA ALA A 213 31.55 4.24 -7.04
C ALA A 213 30.40 5.00 -7.65
N ASP A 214 30.27 4.78 -8.95
CA ASP A 214 29.11 5.09 -9.77
C ASP A 214 27.92 4.27 -9.24
N TRP A 215 27.46 4.57 -8.01
CA TRP A 215 26.22 4.01 -7.50
C TRP A 215 25.10 4.76 -8.22
N GLU A 216 24.45 4.09 -9.17
CA GLU A 216 23.14 4.52 -9.65
C GLU A 216 22.20 4.61 -8.44
N HIS A 217 21.95 5.85 -8.00
CA HIS A 217 21.21 6.14 -6.79
C HIS A 217 19.71 5.83 -7.00
N GLU A 218 19.26 4.66 -6.54
CA GLU A 218 17.92 4.13 -6.87
C GLU A 218 16.88 4.30 -5.74
N CYS A 219 17.07 5.24 -4.83
CA CYS A 219 16.14 5.51 -3.71
C CYS A 219 14.88 6.25 -4.19
N ASN A 220 13.93 5.46 -4.70
CA ASN A 220 12.63 5.91 -5.18
C ASN A 220 11.52 5.25 -4.37
N LEU A 221 10.66 6.05 -3.74
CA LEU A 221 9.54 5.56 -2.91
C LEU A 221 8.64 4.59 -3.65
N LYS A 222 8.42 4.82 -4.95
CA LYS A 222 7.61 3.91 -5.76
C LYS A 222 8.30 2.56 -5.95
N ARG A 223 9.62 2.55 -6.18
CA ARG A 223 10.37 1.29 -6.28
C ARG A 223 10.41 0.52 -4.97
N LEU A 224 10.42 1.23 -3.84
CA LEU A 224 10.41 0.60 -2.51
C LEU A 224 9.07 -0.02 -2.14
N LEU A 225 7.95 0.61 -2.52
CA LEU A 225 6.63 0.21 -2.03
C LEU A 225 5.73 -0.45 -3.09
N VAL A 226 5.75 0.02 -4.33
CA VAL A 226 4.78 -0.42 -5.36
C VAL A 226 4.87 -1.91 -5.68
N PRO A 227 6.07 -2.54 -5.82
CA PRO A 227 6.15 -3.97 -6.12
C PRO A 227 5.44 -4.87 -5.11
N ASP A 228 5.57 -4.55 -3.82
CA ASP A 228 4.92 -5.33 -2.76
C ASP A 228 3.42 -5.06 -2.69
N ILE A 229 2.99 -3.83 -2.95
CA ILE A 229 1.56 -3.49 -3.05
C ILE A 229 0.91 -4.19 -4.24
N ASP A 230 1.54 -4.16 -5.41
CA ASP A 230 1.04 -4.85 -6.59
C ASP A 230 0.97 -6.36 -6.32
N ARG A 231 1.98 -6.95 -5.66
CA ARG A 231 1.97 -8.37 -5.27
C ARG A 231 0.79 -8.68 -4.33
N LEU A 232 0.54 -7.83 -3.34
CA LEU A 232 -0.61 -7.98 -2.44
C LEU A 232 -1.93 -7.92 -3.23
N GLU A 233 -2.08 -6.96 -4.14
CA GLU A 233 -3.30 -6.80 -4.94
C GLU A 233 -3.59 -8.01 -5.84
N HIS A 234 -2.56 -8.58 -6.46
CA HIS A 234 -2.68 -9.78 -7.30
C HIS A 234 -2.94 -11.04 -6.46
N SER A 235 -2.56 -11.07 -5.18
CA SER A 235 -2.83 -12.21 -4.31
C SER A 235 -4.31 -12.34 -3.91
N VAL A 236 -5.10 -11.27 -4.03
CA VAL A 236 -6.53 -11.27 -3.70
C VAL A 236 -7.33 -11.87 -4.85
N ASN A 237 -7.90 -13.05 -4.59
CA ASN A 237 -8.66 -13.80 -5.58
C ASN A 237 -10.18 -13.62 -5.45
N GLY A 238 -10.70 -13.12 -4.32
CA GLY A 238 -12.14 -13.21 -4.00
C GLY A 238 -12.52 -14.59 -3.45
N LEU A 239 -13.78 -14.75 -3.06
CA LEU A 239 -14.29 -15.98 -2.44
C LEU A 239 -14.80 -16.96 -3.51
N GLY A 240 -14.50 -18.25 -3.35
CA GLY A 240 -15.11 -19.31 -4.16
C GLY A 240 -16.45 -19.75 -3.56
N LEU A 241 -17.41 -20.14 -4.42
CA LEU A 241 -18.69 -20.69 -3.95
C LEU A 241 -18.49 -21.98 -3.13
N GLY A 242 -17.55 -22.83 -3.54
CA GLY A 242 -17.22 -24.08 -2.82
C GLY A 242 -16.56 -23.87 -1.45
N ASP A 243 -16.11 -22.65 -1.15
CA ASP A 243 -15.54 -22.33 0.15
C ASP A 243 -16.61 -21.91 1.17
N ILE A 244 -17.85 -21.70 0.72
CA ILE A 244 -18.98 -21.32 1.57
C ILE A 244 -19.71 -22.61 1.95
N PRO A 245 -19.82 -22.94 3.24
CA PRO A 245 -20.52 -24.14 3.66
C PRO A 245 -21.93 -24.17 3.08
N SER A 246 -22.26 -25.26 2.39
CA SER A 246 -23.65 -25.59 2.07
C SER A 246 -24.44 -25.56 3.37
N SER A 247 -25.62 -24.97 3.37
CA SER A 247 -26.46 -24.88 4.55
C SER A 247 -26.89 -26.29 4.92
N GLY A 248 -26.13 -26.96 5.79
CA GLY A 248 -26.66 -28.01 6.62
C GLY A 248 -27.68 -27.36 7.54
N ILE A 249 -28.92 -27.30 7.08
CA ILE A 249 -30.16 -27.36 7.85
C ILE A 249 -30.03 -26.77 9.27
N PHE A 250 -30.39 -25.49 9.43
CA PHE A 250 -30.91 -25.02 10.72
C PHE A 250 -32.38 -25.45 10.83
N LEU A 251 -32.58 -26.75 11.07
CA LEU A 251 -33.69 -27.21 11.89
C LEU A 251 -33.13 -27.22 13.32
N ASP A 252 -33.37 -26.15 14.05
CA ASP A 252 -33.71 -26.33 15.46
C ASP A 252 -34.81 -25.33 15.81
N ARG A 253 -35.88 -25.91 16.35
CA ARG A 253 -37.12 -25.29 16.80
C ARG A 253 -36.93 -24.46 18.05
#